data_AF-A0A120GCT9-F1
#
_entry.id   AF-A0A120GCT9-F1
#
_cell.length_a   1.000
_cell.length_b   1.000
_cell.length_c   1.000
_cell.angle_alpha   90.00
_cell.angle_beta   90.00
_cell.angle_gamma   90.00
#
_symmetry.space_group_name_H-M   'P 1'
#
loop_
_entity.id
_entity.type
_entity.pdbx_description
1 polymer ?
#
loop_
_entity_poly.entity_id
_entity_poly.type
_entity_poly.pdbx_seq_one_letter_code
_entity_poly.pdbx_strand_id
1 'polypeptide(L)' 'MTNSLLLGLAALLPLAVGPPPARAQSITAQICGGGTIDIPIERDQQPQAPCTTKGCHAGSCRKKFDLAQ' A
#
# COMPACT_ATOMS: atom_id res chain seq x y z
N MET A 1 -10.44 -39.62 19.57
CA MET A 1 -10.74 -39.21 18.18
C MET A 1 -10.99 -37.71 18.05
N THR A 2 -11.50 -37.02 19.08
CA THR A 2 -11.84 -35.58 19.06
C THR A 2 -10.62 -34.65 18.94
N ASN A 3 -9.49 -35.02 19.53
CA ASN A 3 -8.29 -34.16 19.54
C ASN A 3 -7.67 -33.99 18.15
N SER A 4 -7.65 -35.06 17.35
CA SER A 4 -7.11 -35.06 15.99
C SER A 4 -7.93 -34.20 15.02
N LEU A 5 -9.26 -34.17 15.21
CA LEU A 5 -10.16 -33.32 14.42
C LEU A 5 -9.92 -31.84 14.73
N LEU A 6 -9.77 -31.48 16.01
CA LEU A 6 -9.49 -30.11 16.44
C LEU A 6 -8.15 -29.61 15.92
N LEU A 7 -7.11 -30.45 15.99
CA LEU A 7 -5.78 -30.15 15.43
C LEU A 7 -5.83 -29.95 13.91
N GLY A 8 -6.59 -30.78 13.19
CA GLY A 8 -6.79 -30.64 11.75
C GLY A 8 -7.50 -29.35 11.36
N LEU A 9 -8.54 -28.96 12.11
CA LEU A 9 -9.24 -27.68 11.91
C LEU A 9 -8.33 -26.48 12.20
N ALA A 10 -7.54 -26.54 13.28
CA ALA A 10 -6.60 -25.48 13.62
C ALA A 10 -5.51 -25.30 12.54
N ALA A 11 -5.07 -26.39 11.91
CA ALA A 11 -4.07 -26.34 10.84
C ALA A 11 -4.58 -25.60 9.57
N LEU A 12 -5.90 -25.55 9.35
CA LEU A 12 -6.51 -24.85 8.20
C LEU A 12 -6.74 -23.35 8.47
N LEU A 13 -6.62 -22.91 9.73
CA LEU A 13 -6.91 -21.53 10.13
C LEU A 13 -6.06 -20.48 9.37
N PRO A 14 -4.74 -20.66 9.15
CA PRO A 14 -3.94 -19.66 8.40
C PRO A 14 -4.38 -19.49 6.95
N LEU A 15 -4.89 -20.57 6.31
CA LEU A 15 -5.43 -20.50 4.95
C LEU A 15 -6.75 -19.72 4.90
N ALA A 16 -7.59 -19.85 5.92
CA ALA A 16 -8.87 -19.14 6.00
C ALA A 16 -8.70 -17.65 6.33
N VAL A 17 -7.70 -17.30 7.16
CA VAL A 17 -7.43 -15.92 7.58
C VAL A 17 -6.61 -15.15 6.55
N GLY A 18 -5.78 -15.83 5.77
CA GLY A 18 -4.89 -15.21 4.79
C GLY A 18 -3.66 -14.55 5.44
N PRO A 19 -2.74 -14.02 4.63
CA PRO A 19 -1.55 -13.34 5.14
C PRO A 19 -1.94 -12.10 5.95
N PRO A 20 -1.28 -11.81 7.08
CA PRO A 20 -1.52 -10.58 7.81
C PRO A 20 -1.19 -9.37 6.93
N PRO A 21 -1.82 -8.20 7.18
CA PRO A 21 -1.48 -6.99 6.45
C PRO A 21 0.02 -6.72 6.56
N ALA A 22 0.63 -6.34 5.43
CA ALA A 22 2.03 -5.99 5.40
C ALA A 22 2.30 -4.89 6.45
N ARG A 23 3.39 -5.03 7.22
CA ARG A 23 3.80 -3.99 8.16
C ARG A 23 3.91 -2.67 7.41
N ALA A 24 3.27 -1.63 7.95
CA ALA A 24 3.49 -0.26 7.51
C ALA A 24 4.99 0.00 7.54
N GLN A 25 5.55 0.42 6.41
CA GLN A 25 6.95 0.80 6.32
C GLN A 25 7.04 2.21 6.87
N SER A 26 7.78 2.42 7.95
CA SER A 26 8.13 3.76 8.43
C SER A 26 9.61 4.02 8.18
N ILE A 27 9.94 5.26 7.88
CA ILE A 27 11.32 5.75 7.90
C ILE A 27 11.50 6.49 9.21
N THR A 28 12.36 5.96 10.07
CA THR A 28 12.78 6.66 11.29
C THR A 28 13.94 7.58 10.96
N ALA A 29 13.79 8.88 11.24
CA ALA A 29 14.83 9.88 11.02
C ALA A 29 15.21 10.56 12.34
N GLN A 30 16.50 10.90 12.49
CA GLN A 30 16.98 11.75 13.58
C GLN A 30 16.74 13.21 13.25
N ILE A 31 16.29 14.00 14.23
CA ILE A 31 16.07 15.44 14.07
C ILE A 31 17.25 16.25 14.62
N CYS A 32 17.55 17.37 13.95
CA CYS A 32 18.55 18.32 14.43
C CYS A 32 18.08 18.90 15.78
N GLY A 33 18.94 18.81 16.81
CA GLY A 33 18.57 19.12 18.20
C GLY A 33 18.26 17.90 19.06
N GLY A 34 18.25 16.69 18.46
CA GLY A 34 18.06 15.42 19.15
C GLY A 34 16.60 14.92 19.09
N GLY A 35 16.44 13.60 19.23
CA GLY A 35 15.16 12.92 19.08
C GLY A 35 14.95 12.32 17.70
N THR A 36 13.87 11.54 17.56
CA THR A 36 13.53 10.83 16.31
C THR A 36 12.10 11.11 15.88
N ILE A 37 11.86 11.11 14.57
CA ILE A 37 10.52 11.11 13.98
C ILE A 37 10.30 9.84 13.16
N ASP A 38 9.09 9.29 13.21
CA ASP A 38 8.66 8.21 12.33
C ASP A 38 7.78 8.78 11.21
N ILE A 39 8.25 8.62 9.98
CA ILE A 39 7.54 9.05 8.77
C ILE A 39 6.86 7.80 8.19
N PRO A 40 5.52 7.70 8.24
CA PRO A 40 4.83 6.60 7.58
C PRO A 40 5.04 6.71 6.07
N ILE A 41 5.34 5.58 5.42
CA ILE A 41 5.42 5.49 3.97
C ILE A 41 4.13 4.84 3.47
N GLU A 42 3.17 5.66 3.09
CA GLU A 42 2.11 5.21 2.18
C GLU A 42 2.73 5.02 0.79
N ARG A 43 2.87 3.77 0.34
CA ARG A 43 3.13 3.53 -1.08
C ARG A 43 1.83 3.78 -1.82
N ASP A 44 1.75 4.91 -2.52
CA ASP A 44 0.75 5.08 -3.57
C ASP A 44 0.88 3.92 -4.56
N GLN A 45 -0.26 3.37 -4.99
CA GLN A 45 -0.26 2.39 -6.06
C GLN A 45 0.47 2.99 -7.27
N GLN A 46 1.38 2.21 -7.86
CA GLN A 46 2.18 2.60 -9.01
C GLN A 46 1.32 3.40 -10.01
N PRO A 47 1.78 4.58 -10.48
CA PRO A 47 1.02 5.38 -11.42
C PRO A 47 0.54 4.50 -12.57
N GLN A 48 -0.78 4.34 -12.65
CA GLN A 48 -1.42 3.53 -13.67
C GLN A 48 -0.92 4.04 -15.04
N ALA A 49 -0.61 3.14 -15.97
CA ALA A 49 -0.29 3.53 -17.34
C ALA A 49 -1.31 4.55 -17.86
N PRO A 50 -0.91 5.49 -18.76
CA PRO A 50 -1.81 6.51 -19.28
C PRO A 50 -3.11 5.87 -19.74
N CYS A 51 -4.20 6.21 -19.04
CA CYS A 51 -5.49 5.61 -19.32
C CYS A 51 -5.96 6.12 -20.68
N THR A 52 -6.00 5.22 -21.67
CA THR A 52 -6.37 5.53 -23.06
C THR A 52 -7.88 5.73 -23.23
N THR A 53 -8.66 5.51 -22.18
CA THR A 53 -10.09 5.78 -22.15
C THR A 53 -10.34 7.29 -22.28
N LYS A 54 -11.17 7.68 -23.26
CA LYS A 54 -11.62 9.08 -23.40
C LYS A 54 -12.23 9.57 -22.07
N GLY A 55 -11.69 10.66 -21.54
CA GLY A 55 -12.20 11.33 -20.33
C GLY A 55 -11.49 10.98 -19.00
N CYS A 56 -10.39 10.21 -19.01
CA CYS A 56 -9.65 9.93 -17.77
C CYS A 56 -8.86 11.16 -17.24
N HIS A 57 -9.04 11.46 -15.95
CA HIS A 57 -8.33 12.54 -15.23
C HIS A 57 -7.12 12.08 -14.42
N ALA A 58 -6.86 10.77 -14.33
CA ALA A 58 -5.75 10.18 -13.57
C ALA A 58 -4.42 10.15 -14.34
N GLY A 59 -4.43 10.49 -15.63
CA GLY A 59 -3.22 10.67 -16.46
C GLY A 59 -2.91 12.15 -16.74
N SER A 60 -1.76 12.42 -17.40
CA SER A 60 -1.31 13.76 -17.86
C SER A 60 -2.21 14.40 -18.95
N CYS A 61 -3.46 13.98 -19.08
CA CYS A 61 -4.35 14.34 -20.19
C CYS A 61 -5.10 15.67 -19.98
N ARG A 62 -4.87 16.38 -18.87
CA ARG A 62 -5.38 17.76 -18.74
C ARG A 62 -4.66 18.68 -19.71
N LYS A 63 -5.41 19.59 -20.35
CA LYS A 63 -4.86 20.64 -21.20
C LYS A 63 -3.93 21.52 -20.36
N LYS A 64 -2.65 21.51 -20.68
CA LYS A 64 -1.64 22.37 -20.04
C LYS A 64 -1.78 23.77 -20.62
N PHE A 65 -1.58 24.78 -19.79
CA PHE A 65 -1.50 26.16 -20.26
C PHE A 65 -0.34 26.29 -21.24
N ASP A 66 -0.58 26.93 -22.37
CA ASP A 66 0.46 27.30 -23.31
C ASP A 66 1.18 28.52 -22.74
N LEU A 67 2.49 28.40 -22.53
CA LEU A 67 3.32 29.46 -21.95
C LEU A 67 3.74 30.51 -22.98
N ALA A 68 3.40 30.31 -24.26
CA ALA A 68 3.66 31.27 -25.33
C ALA A 68 2.49 32.25 -25.57
N GLN A 69 1.42 32.18 -24.76
CA GLN A 69 0.32 33.14 -24.72
C GLN A 69 0.58 34.29 -23.75
#